data_AF-A0A644Z8Z0-F1
#
_entry.id   AF-A0A644Z8Z0-F1
#
_cell.length_a   1.000
_cell.length_b   1.000
_cell.length_c   1.000
_cell.angle_alpha   90.00
_cell.angle_beta   90.00
_cell.angle_gamma   90.00
#
_symmetry.space_group_name_H-M   'P 1'
#
loop_
_entity.id
_entity.type
_entity.pdbx_description
1 polymer ?
#
loop_
_entity_poly.entity_id
_entity_poly.type
_entity_poly.pdbx_seq_one_letter_code
_entity_poly.pdbx_strand_id
1 'polypeptide(L)'
;MNKKSGVIKEGILVTIASLLNLAVAFMLYFLIFMIFETVANQDGSYGFVSLLRVGYGIIWLGLCLIVYRTTINDLLKASVLAASLTTFMVGIGVQLYQSPIIVGLIPLLAAAISVFLLQKMKQKWYHYYAIVISIIAALFYL
;
A
#
# COMPACT_ATOMS: atom_id res chain seq x y z
N MET A 1 17.36 -24.87 15.41
CA MET A 1 16.12 -24.06 15.29
C MET A 1 15.27 -24.65 14.16
N ASN A 2 14.05 -25.11 14.43
CA ASN A 2 13.23 -25.83 13.45
C ASN A 2 12.83 -24.89 12.29
N LYS A 3 13.11 -25.28 11.03
CA LYS A 3 12.92 -24.46 9.82
C LYS A 3 11.49 -23.90 9.71
N LYS A 4 10.50 -24.65 10.20
CA LYS A 4 9.08 -24.24 10.27
C LYS A 4 8.84 -23.06 11.23
N SER A 5 9.54 -23.02 12.37
CA SER A 5 9.39 -21.95 13.37
C SER A 5 9.93 -20.61 12.86
N GLY A 6 11.01 -20.63 12.06
CA GLY A 6 11.55 -19.41 11.43
C GLY A 6 10.57 -18.77 10.45
N VAL A 7 9.96 -19.56 9.58
CA VAL A 7 8.95 -19.10 8.60
C VAL A 7 7.75 -18.47 9.30
N ILE A 8 7.22 -19.13 10.34
CA ILE A 8 6.07 -18.59 11.09
C ILE A 8 6.43 -17.25 11.76
N LYS A 9 7.62 -17.17 12.38
CA LYS A 9 8.09 -15.95 13.03
C LYS A 9 8.23 -14.79 12.04
N GLU A 10 8.80 -15.03 10.86
CA GLU A 10 8.90 -14.03 9.79
C GLU A 10 7.53 -13.54 9.33
N GLY A 11 6.57 -14.45 9.13
CA GLY A 11 5.20 -14.11 8.75
C GLY A 11 4.49 -13.24 9.77
N ILE A 12 4.62 -13.57 11.07
CA ILE A 12 4.05 -12.77 12.16
C ILE A 12 4.67 -11.37 12.19
N LEU A 13 6.01 -11.28 12.11
CA LEU A 13 6.71 -10.00 12.12
C LEU A 13 6.31 -9.11 10.95
N VAL A 14 6.22 -9.67 9.74
CA VAL A 14 5.80 -8.93 8.55
C VAL A 14 4.35 -8.47 8.66
N THR A 15 3.47 -9.28 9.25
CA THR A 15 2.07 -8.88 9.50
C THR A 15 2.02 -7.67 10.43
N ILE A 16 2.70 -7.73 11.57
CA ILE A 16 2.73 -6.64 12.56
C ILE A 16 3.33 -5.37 11.94
N ALA A 17 4.49 -5.50 11.28
CA ALA A 17 5.14 -4.37 10.63
C ALA A 17 4.28 -3.75 9.52
N SER A 18 3.58 -4.58 8.73
CA SER A 18 2.69 -4.12 7.68
C SER A 18 1.50 -3.36 8.25
N LEU A 19 0.85 -3.88 9.30
CA LEU A 19 -0.28 -3.21 9.95
C LEU A 19 0.14 -1.88 10.60
N LEU A 20 1.29 -1.84 11.27
CA LEU A 20 1.84 -0.60 11.84
C LEU A 20 2.10 0.43 10.74
N ASN A 21 2.75 0.03 9.65
CA ASN A 21 3.06 0.93 8.55
C ASN A 21 1.80 1.37 7.80
N LEU A 22 0.78 0.52 7.72
CA LEU A 22 -0.54 0.85 7.20
C LEU A 22 -1.18 1.95 8.04
N ALA A 23 -1.18 1.80 9.37
CA ALA A 23 -1.72 2.78 10.30
C ALA A 23 -0.99 4.13 10.15
N VAL A 24 0.34 4.12 10.06
CA VAL A 24 1.14 5.32 9.80
C VAL A 24 0.77 5.96 8.47
N ALA A 25 0.60 5.18 7.40
CA ALA A 25 0.19 5.69 6.10
C ALA A 25 -1.20 6.33 6.16
N PHE A 26 -2.19 5.71 6.82
CA PHE A 26 -3.50 6.33 6.97
C PHE A 26 -3.47 7.59 7.84
N MET A 27 -2.75 7.58 8.96
CA MET A 27 -2.58 8.78 9.80
C MET A 27 -1.95 9.93 9.01
N LEU A 28 -0.93 9.64 8.20
CA LEU A 28 -0.25 10.64 7.38
C LEU A 28 -1.15 11.15 6.25
N TYR A 29 -1.99 10.29 5.66
CA TYR A 29 -3.04 10.72 4.74
C TYR A 29 -4.02 11.70 5.41
N PHE A 30 -4.53 11.36 6.59
CA PHE A 30 -5.43 12.25 7.34
C PHE A 30 -4.78 13.59 7.68
N LEU A 31 -3.51 13.58 8.06
CA LEU A 31 -2.76 14.81 8.30
C LEU A 31 -2.69 15.68 7.05
N ILE A 32 -2.34 15.11 5.90
CA ILE A 32 -2.28 15.85 4.63
C ILE A 32 -3.68 16.34 4.24
N PHE A 33 -4.71 15.51 4.43
CA PHE A 33 -6.10 15.90 4.16
C PHE A 33 -6.49 17.14 4.95
N MET A 34 -6.22 17.21 6.26
CA MET A 34 -6.52 18.39 7.08
C MET A 34 -5.79 19.65 6.59
N ILE A 35 -4.53 19.50 6.15
CA ILE A 35 -3.78 20.62 5.57
C ILE A 35 -4.44 21.10 4.27
N PHE A 36 -4.85 20.19 3.38
CA PHE A 36 -5.54 20.57 2.15
C PHE A 36 -6.94 21.13 2.41
N GLU A 37 -7.64 20.62 3.42
CA GLU A 37 -8.93 21.15 3.85
C GLU A 37 -8.81 22.62 4.29
N THR A 38 -7.77 22.95 5.06
CA THR A 38 -7.56 24.34 5.52
C THR A 38 -7.08 25.29 4.42
N VAL A 39 -6.31 24.82 3.44
CA VAL A 39 -5.65 25.68 2.44
C VAL A 39 -6.38 25.71 1.10
N ALA A 40 -6.92 24.57 0.65
CA ALA A 40 -7.45 24.37 -0.70
C ALA A 40 -8.98 24.28 -0.76
N ASN A 41 -9.69 24.16 0.37
CA ASN A 41 -11.14 24.08 0.40
C ASN A 41 -11.82 25.46 0.56
N GLN A 42 -11.36 26.48 -0.15
CA GLN A 42 -11.92 27.83 -0.05
C GLN A 42 -13.37 27.90 -0.57
N ASP A 43 -13.72 27.04 -1.52
CA ASP A 43 -15.05 26.99 -2.16
C ASP A 43 -15.96 25.90 -1.57
N GLY A 44 -15.51 25.17 -0.54
CA GLY A 44 -16.27 24.08 0.11
C GLY A 44 -16.54 22.85 -0.75
N SER A 45 -16.00 22.79 -1.98
CA SER A 45 -16.36 21.79 -3.00
C SER A 45 -15.67 20.42 -2.81
N TYR A 46 -14.64 20.32 -1.95
CA TYR A 46 -13.86 19.09 -1.72
C TYR A 46 -13.33 18.39 -3.00
N GLY A 47 -13.29 19.09 -4.15
CA GLY A 47 -12.81 18.54 -5.41
C GLY A 47 -11.35 18.04 -5.37
N PHE A 48 -10.54 18.57 -4.45
CA PHE A 48 -9.16 18.14 -4.24
C PHE A 48 -9.03 16.72 -3.68
N VAL A 49 -10.07 16.18 -3.03
CA VAL A 49 -10.01 14.89 -2.30
C VAL A 49 -9.70 13.73 -3.24
N SER A 50 -10.28 13.77 -4.45
CA SER A 50 -10.03 12.80 -5.50
C SER A 50 -8.55 12.75 -5.88
N LEU A 51 -8.00 13.91 -6.26
CA LEU A 51 -6.61 14.05 -6.65
C LEU A 51 -5.67 13.68 -5.49
N LEU A 52 -6.01 14.12 -4.28
CA LEU A 52 -5.22 13.86 -3.09
C LEU A 52 -5.14 12.35 -2.80
N ARG A 53 -6.27 11.64 -2.85
CA ARG A 53 -6.33 10.21 -2.53
C ARG A 53 -5.55 9.35 -3.52
N VAL A 54 -5.77 9.57 -4.82
CA VAL A 54 -5.08 8.81 -5.87
C VAL A 54 -3.60 9.20 -5.93
N GLY A 55 -3.30 10.50 -5.89
CA GLY A 55 -1.94 11.02 -5.87
C GLY A 55 -1.13 10.52 -4.68
N TYR A 56 -1.75 10.43 -3.49
CA TYR A 56 -1.13 9.87 -2.30
C TYR A 56 -0.69 8.40 -2.49
N GLY A 57 -1.58 7.57 -3.06
CA GLY A 57 -1.24 6.18 -3.38
C GLY A 57 -0.09 6.06 -4.39
N ILE A 58 -0.09 6.90 -5.43
CA ILE A 58 0.99 6.94 -6.43
C ILE A 58 2.32 7.35 -5.79
N ILE A 59 2.32 8.37 -4.91
CA ILE A 59 3.52 8.81 -4.19
C ILE A 59 4.07 7.68 -3.32
N TRP A 60 3.20 6.94 -2.62
CA TRP A 60 3.60 5.77 -1.84
C TRP A 60 4.22 4.67 -2.69
N LEU A 61 3.66 4.36 -3.86
CA LEU A 61 4.26 3.41 -4.79
C LEU A 61 5.65 3.86 -5.24
N GLY A 62 5.82 5.15 -5.55
CA GLY A 62 7.12 5.74 -5.87
C GLY A 62 8.12 5.59 -4.72
N LEU A 63 7.72 5.93 -3.49
CA LEU A 63 8.51 5.74 -2.28
C LEU A 63 8.88 4.27 -2.06
N CYS A 64 7.95 3.34 -2.30
CA CYS A 64 8.21 1.91 -2.21
C CYS A 64 9.33 1.51 -3.18
N LEU A 65 9.27 1.92 -4.44
CA LEU A 65 10.31 1.62 -5.43
C LEU A 65 11.68 2.18 -5.01
N ILE A 66 11.72 3.38 -4.42
CA ILE A 66 12.95 3.97 -3.88
C ILE A 66 13.47 3.14 -2.71
N VAL A 67 12.63 2.81 -1.74
CA VAL A 67 12.97 2.00 -0.56
C VAL A 67 13.54 0.64 -0.97
N TYR A 68 13.00 0.02 -2.01
CA TYR A 68 13.51 -1.25 -2.53
C TYR A 68 14.90 -1.17 -3.17
N ARG A 69 15.37 0.02 -3.56
CA ARG A 69 16.75 0.26 -4.03
C ARG A 69 17.76 0.52 -2.91
N THR A 70 17.30 0.71 -1.67
CA THR A 70 18.18 1.00 -0.53
C THR A 70 18.64 -0.26 0.21
N THR A 71 19.55 -0.10 1.16
CA THR A 71 20.03 -1.17 2.06
C THR A 71 19.15 -1.37 3.31
N ILE A 72 17.96 -0.77 3.34
CA ILE A 72 17.00 -0.92 4.45
C ILE A 72 16.64 -2.40 4.66
N ASN A 73 16.34 -2.76 5.92
CA ASN A 73 15.90 -4.09 6.30
C ASN A 73 14.74 -4.58 5.43
N ASP A 74 14.85 -5.81 4.92
CA ASP A 74 13.85 -6.44 4.07
C ASP A 74 12.45 -6.49 4.70
N LEU A 75 12.37 -6.61 6.03
CA LEU A 75 11.09 -6.64 6.75
C LEU A 75 10.35 -5.30 6.60
N LEU A 76 11.09 -4.18 6.69
CA LEU A 76 10.55 -2.84 6.45
C LEU A 76 10.18 -2.63 4.98
N LYS A 77 10.97 -3.18 4.05
CA LYS A 77 10.62 -3.14 2.62
C LYS A 77 9.30 -3.85 2.36
N ALA A 78 9.09 -5.02 2.95
CA ALA A 78 7.82 -5.76 2.83
C ALA A 78 6.64 -4.99 3.43
N SER A 79 6.80 -4.36 4.60
CA SER A 79 5.73 -3.53 5.19
C SER A 79 5.45 -2.26 4.39
N VAL A 80 6.47 -1.65 3.79
CA VAL A 80 6.32 -0.51 2.88
C VAL A 80 5.57 -0.92 1.62
N LEU A 81 5.86 -2.09 1.06
CA LEU A 81 5.11 -2.64 -0.06
C LEU A 81 3.63 -2.83 0.30
N ALA A 82 3.35 -3.46 1.45
CA ALA A 82 1.98 -3.68 1.89
C ALA A 82 1.22 -2.36 2.03
N ALA A 83 1.80 -1.37 2.70
CA ALA A 83 1.18 -0.05 2.87
C ALA A 83 0.96 0.65 1.53
N SER A 84 1.97 0.68 0.67
CA SER A 84 1.92 1.41 -0.60
C SER A 84 0.92 0.82 -1.57
N LEU A 85 0.88 -0.51 -1.67
CA LEU A 85 -0.06 -1.19 -2.55
C LEU A 85 -1.49 -1.03 -2.02
N THR A 86 -1.70 -1.09 -0.70
CA THR A 86 -3.04 -0.92 -0.10
C THR A 86 -3.56 0.49 -0.30
N THR A 87 -2.76 1.52 0.00
CA THR A 87 -3.19 2.92 -0.17
C THR A 87 -3.51 3.24 -1.62
N PHE A 88 -2.75 2.69 -2.57
CA PHE A 88 -3.04 2.81 -3.99
C PHE A 88 -4.34 2.09 -4.38
N MET A 89 -4.52 0.82 -3.98
CA MET A 89 -5.72 0.05 -4.28
C MET A 89 -6.98 0.68 -3.70
N VAL A 90 -6.92 1.13 -2.44
CA VAL A 90 -8.00 1.86 -1.77
C VAL A 90 -8.29 3.17 -2.50
N GLY A 91 -7.25 3.92 -2.85
CA GLY A 91 -7.42 5.20 -3.53
C GLY A 91 -8.14 5.07 -4.87
N ILE A 92 -7.73 4.09 -5.67
CA ILE A 92 -8.38 3.76 -6.95
C ILE A 92 -9.78 3.18 -6.73
N GLY A 93 -9.95 2.26 -5.78
CA GLY A 93 -11.20 1.56 -5.53
C GLY A 93 -12.32 2.52 -5.12
N VAL A 94 -12.05 3.45 -4.21
CA VAL A 94 -13.06 4.45 -3.82
C VAL A 94 -13.27 5.47 -4.94
N GLN A 95 -12.23 5.87 -5.66
CA GLN A 95 -12.37 6.85 -6.74
C GLN A 95 -13.22 6.33 -7.91
N LEU A 96 -13.09 5.05 -8.22
CA LEU A 96 -13.72 4.42 -9.37
C LEU A 96 -14.88 3.49 -8.96
N TYR A 97 -15.47 3.68 -7.78
CA TYR A 97 -16.50 2.79 -7.23
C TYR A 97 -17.69 2.56 -8.18
N GLN A 98 -17.99 3.53 -9.04
CA GLN A 98 -19.06 3.45 -10.05
C GLN A 98 -18.72 2.51 -11.22
N SER A 99 -17.45 2.13 -11.38
CA SER A 99 -16.92 1.30 -12.45
C SER A 99 -16.28 0.03 -11.88
N PRO A 100 -17.07 -0.94 -11.41
CA PRO A 100 -16.58 -2.12 -10.68
C PRO A 100 -15.58 -2.96 -11.47
N ILE A 101 -15.72 -3.02 -12.80
CA ILE A 101 -14.78 -3.72 -13.69
C ILE A 101 -13.38 -3.10 -13.59
N ILE A 102 -13.29 -1.77 -13.57
CA ILE A 102 -12.02 -1.04 -13.50
C ILE A 102 -11.40 -1.16 -12.10
N VAL A 103 -12.25 -1.15 -11.07
CA VAL A 103 -11.84 -1.39 -9.66
C VAL A 103 -11.25 -2.79 -9.48
N GLY A 104 -11.67 -3.79 -10.26
CA GLY A 104 -11.03 -5.10 -10.24
C GLY A 104 -9.70 -5.13 -11.02
N LEU A 105 -9.70 -4.58 -12.24
CA LEU A 105 -8.56 -4.67 -13.17
C LEU A 105 -7.31 -3.93 -12.69
N ILE A 106 -7.45 -2.69 -12.18
CA ILE A 106 -6.28 -1.88 -11.82
C ILE A 106 -5.52 -2.49 -10.61
N PRO A 107 -6.16 -2.84 -9.48
CA PRO A 107 -5.52 -3.56 -8.39
C PRO A 107 -4.89 -4.88 -8.82
N LEU A 108 -5.57 -5.64 -9.68
CA LEU A 108 -5.05 -6.92 -10.18
C LEU A 108 -3.77 -6.71 -11.00
N LEU A 109 -3.73 -5.71 -11.87
CA LEU A 109 -2.52 -5.34 -12.60
C LEU A 109 -1.42 -4.86 -11.65
N ALA A 110 -1.73 -4.03 -10.65
CA ALA A 110 -0.76 -3.56 -9.66
C ALA A 110 -0.17 -4.71 -8.84
N ALA A 111 -0.98 -5.68 -8.43
CA ALA A 111 -0.53 -6.89 -7.75
C ALA A 111 0.35 -7.76 -8.68
N ALA A 112 -0.07 -7.98 -9.92
CA ALA A 112 0.69 -8.75 -10.91
C ALA A 112 2.06 -8.14 -11.20
N ILE A 113 2.12 -6.81 -11.39
CA ILE A 113 3.37 -6.06 -11.57
C ILE A 113 4.25 -6.19 -10.32
N SER A 114 3.67 -6.08 -9.13
CA SER A 114 4.40 -6.23 -7.87
C SER A 114 5.02 -7.63 -7.76
N VAL A 115 4.27 -8.69 -8.06
CA VAL A 115 4.78 -10.07 -8.09
C VAL A 115 5.92 -10.20 -9.10
N PHE A 116 5.74 -9.70 -10.32
CA PHE A 116 6.75 -9.75 -11.38
C PHE A 116 8.05 -9.04 -10.97
N LEU A 117 7.95 -7.86 -10.36
CA LEU A 117 9.10 -7.10 -9.86
C LEU A 117 9.80 -7.84 -8.71
N LEU A 118 9.05 -8.40 -7.75
CA LEU A 118 9.62 -9.20 -6.67
C LEU A 118 10.35 -10.44 -7.17
N GLN A 119 9.83 -11.11 -8.21
CA GLN A 119 10.47 -12.25 -8.85
C GLN A 119 11.78 -11.84 -9.52
N LYS A 120 11.76 -10.75 -10.29
CA LYS A 120 12.97 -10.20 -10.93
C LYS A 120 14.04 -9.85 -9.91
N MET A 121 13.65 -9.36 -8.73
CA MET A 121 14.54 -9.02 -7.63
C MET A 121 14.90 -10.21 -6.72
N LYS A 122 14.38 -11.41 -6.99
CA LYS A 122 14.60 -12.64 -6.19
C LYS A 122 14.33 -12.44 -4.69
N GLN A 123 13.27 -11.70 -4.37
CA GLN A 123 12.92 -11.36 -2.99
C GLN A 123 12.41 -12.57 -2.19
N LYS A 124 12.50 -12.48 -0.86
CA LYS A 124 12.07 -13.56 0.04
C LYS A 124 10.54 -13.74 0.03
N TRP A 125 10.09 -14.93 0.45
CA TRP A 125 8.68 -15.35 0.40
C TRP A 125 7.72 -14.34 1.08
N TYR A 126 8.14 -13.71 2.18
CA TYR A 126 7.28 -12.81 2.94
C TYR A 126 6.98 -11.48 2.22
N HIS A 127 7.74 -11.11 1.18
CA HIS A 127 7.39 -9.96 0.34
C HIS A 127 6.16 -10.27 -0.54
N TYR A 128 5.98 -11.52 -0.95
CA TYR A 128 4.76 -11.95 -1.65
C TYR A 128 3.58 -12.03 -0.70
N TYR A 129 3.84 -12.45 0.55
CA TYR A 129 2.83 -12.43 1.60
C TYR A 129 2.35 -10.99 1.92
N ALA A 130 3.24 -9.99 1.85
CA ALA A 130 2.87 -8.58 1.97
C ALA A 130 1.86 -8.10 0.90
N ILE A 131 1.91 -8.66 -0.32
CA ILE A 131 0.91 -8.39 -1.37
C ILE A 131 -0.45 -8.97 -0.95
N VAL A 132 -0.48 -10.17 -0.37
CA VAL A 132 -1.72 -10.78 0.11
C VAL A 132 -2.33 -9.96 1.26
N ILE A 133 -1.51 -9.53 2.22
CA ILE A 133 -1.95 -8.62 3.29
C ILE A 133 -2.56 -7.36 2.69
N SER A 134 -1.91 -6.79 1.67
CA SER A 134 -2.40 -5.57 1.03
C SER A 134 -3.76 -5.75 0.35
N ILE A 135 -3.94 -6.84 -0.38
CA ILE A 135 -5.22 -7.16 -1.04
C ILE A 135 -6.31 -7.32 0.01
N ILE A 136 -6.06 -8.08 1.08
CA ILE A 136 -7.03 -8.28 2.17
C ILE A 136 -7.38 -6.94 2.83
N ALA A 137 -6.38 -6.12 3.15
CA ALA A 137 -6.59 -4.82 3.78
C ALA A 137 -7.38 -3.86 2.87
N ALA A 138 -7.11 -3.88 1.56
CA ALA A 138 -7.84 -3.08 0.59
C ALA A 138 -9.31 -3.54 0.47
N LEU A 139 -9.55 -4.84 0.42
CA LEU A 139 -10.90 -5.42 0.38
C LEU A 139 -11.71 -5.13 1.65
N PHE A 140 -11.05 -5.06 2.81
CA PHE A 140 -11.72 -4.73 4.07
C PHE A 140 -12.11 -3.25 4.17
N TYR A 141 -11.41 -2.40 3.43
CA TYR A 141 -11.65 -0.96 3.40
C TYR A 141 -12.74 -0.56 2.40
N LEU A 142 -12.75 -1.20 1.22
CA LEU A 142 -13.68 -0.93 0.11
C LEU A 142 -15.08 -1.50 0.39
#